data_AF-A0A7T3RBF1-F1
#
_entry.id   AF-A0A7T3RBF1-F1
#
_cell.length_a   1.000
_cell.length_b   1.000
_cell.length_c   1.000
_cell.angle_alpha   90.00
_cell.angle_beta   90.00
_cell.angle_gamma   90.00
#
_symmetry.space_group_name_H-M   'P 1'
#
loop_
_entity.id
_entity.type
_entity.pdbx_description
1 polymer ?
#
loop_
_entity_poly.entity_id
_entity_poly.type
_entity_poly.pdbx_seq_one_letter_code
_entity_poly.pdbx_strand_id
1 'polypeptide(L)' 'MRGLFFVFKRTMPSGRKIYYYQTYKPDGTLTTAKSTGCTQRKLAVNYYQKLLLE' A
#
# COMPACT_ATOMS: atom_id res chain seq x y z
N MET A 1 15.99 -2.12 8.61
CA MET A 1 15.48 -2.78 7.39
C MET A 1 14.44 -1.86 6.75
N ARG A 2 14.66 -1.34 5.53
CA ARG A 2 13.55 -0.79 4.74
C ARG A 2 12.66 -1.98 4.41
N GLY A 3 11.55 -2.15 5.13
CA GLY A 3 10.57 -3.19 4.81
C GLY A 3 10.20 -3.03 3.34
N LEU A 4 10.47 -4.05 2.53
CA LEU A 4 10.03 -4.05 1.14
C LEU A 4 8.51 -3.99 1.19
N PHE A 5 7.95 -2.91 0.66
CA PHE A 5 6.52 -2.74 0.54
C PHE A 5 6.19 -2.48 -0.92
N PHE A 6 5.01 -2.91 -1.29
CA PHE A 6 4.50 -2.82 -2.63
C PHE A 6 3.20 -2.01 -2.62
N VAL A 7 3.12 -0.99 -3.47
CA VAL A 7 1.93 -0.15 -3.63
C VAL A 7 1.38 -0.32 -5.03
N PHE A 8 0.08 -0.62 -5.13
CA PHE A 8 -0.60 -0.87 -6.38
C PHE A 8 -1.99 -0.24 -6.41
N LYS A 9 -2.49 0.04 -7.62
CA LYS A 9 -3.82 0.62 -7.83
C LYS A 9 -4.86 -0.49 -8.00
N ARG A 10 -6.05 -0.29 -7.44
CA ARG A 10 -7.26 -1.05 -7.79
C ARG A 10 -8.36 -0.10 -8.21
N THR A 11 -9.10 -0.49 -9.24
CA THR A 11 -10.32 0.20 -9.64
C THR A 11 -11.48 -0.44 -8.91
N MET A 12 -12.21 0.34 -8.13
CA MET A 12 -13.44 -0.09 -7.48
C MET A 12 -14.58 -0.18 -8.50
N PRO A 13 -15.65 -0.94 -8.21
CA PRO A 13 -16.84 -1.00 -9.08
C PRO A 13 -17.45 0.38 -9.39
N SER A 14 -17.28 1.35 -8.49
CA SER A 14 -17.68 2.75 -8.68
C SER A 14 -16.80 3.54 -9.68
N GLY A 15 -15.81 2.91 -10.31
CA GLY A 15 -14.81 3.56 -11.18
C GLY A 15 -13.71 4.30 -10.43
N ARG A 16 -13.80 4.42 -9.09
CA ARG A 16 -12.77 5.07 -8.27
C ARG A 16 -11.48 4.25 -8.26
N LYS A 17 -10.35 4.93 -8.50
CA LYS A 17 -9.02 4.34 -8.39
C LYS A 17 -8.47 4.60 -7.01
N ILE A 18 -8.22 3.53 -6.25
CA ILE A 18 -7.66 3.60 -4.90
C ILE A 18 -6.37 2.80 -4.86
N TYR A 19 -5.36 3.34 -4.19
CA TYR A 19 -4.10 2.67 -3.95
C TYR A 19 -4.15 1.80 -2.70
N TYR A 20 -3.58 0.61 -2.82
CA TYR A 20 -3.43 -0.37 -1.77
C TYR A 20 -1.94 -0.59 -1.51
N TYR A 21 -1.61 -1.03 -0.30
CA TYR A 21 -0.27 -1.44 0.07
C TYR A 21 -0.26 -2.89 0.58
N GLN A 22 0.88 -3.55 0.38
CA GLN A 22 1.25 -4.83 0.95
C GLN A 22 2.70 -4.77 1.41
N THR A 23 3.03 -5.60 2.38
CA THR A 23 4.39 -5.71 2.90
C THR A 23 4.90 -7.13 2.68
N TYR A 24 6.18 -7.26 2.37
CA TYR A 24 6.82 -8.56 2.39
C TYR A 24 7.03 -9.00 3.84
N LYS A 25 6.58 -10.21 4.14
CA LYS A 25 6.89 -10.91 5.38
C LYS A 25 8.34 -11.44 5.34
N PRO A 26 8.90 -11.85 6.50
CA PRO A 26 10.23 -12.45 6.55
C PRO A 26 10.37 -13.73 5.72
N ASP A 27 9.27 -14.46 5.51
CA ASP A 27 9.20 -15.66 4.68
C ASP A 27 9.15 -15.37 3.16
N GLY A 28 9.23 -14.10 2.76
CA GLY A 28 9.16 -13.65 1.37
C GLY A 28 7.74 -13.57 0.80
N THR A 29 6.70 -13.95 1.55
CA THR A 29 5.31 -13.82 1.11
C THR A 29 4.76 -12.40 1.32
N LEU A 30 3.71 -12.04 0.58
CA LEU A 30 3.03 -10.75 0.75
C LEU A 30 1.94 -10.85 1.82
N THR A 31 1.77 -9.78 2.61
CA THR A 31 0.61 -9.64 3.50
C THR A 31 -0.67 -9.36 2.72
N THR A 32 -1.80 -9.44 3.41
CA THR A 32 -3.09 -8.98 2.88
C THR A 32 -3.01 -7.53 2.42
N ALA A 33 -3.62 -7.24 1.27
CA ALA A 33 -3.70 -5.88 0.75
C ALA A 33 -4.55 -5.00 1.67
N LYS A 34 -4.00 -3.85 2.08
CA LYS A 34 -4.73 -2.84 2.83
C LYS A 34 -4.93 -1.60 1.98
N SER A 35 -6.12 -1.01 2.04
CA SER A 35 -6.42 0.24 1.33
C SER A 35 -5.69 1.39 2.01
N THR A 36 -5.07 2.27 1.23
CA THR A 36 -4.54 3.55 1.73
C THR A 36 -5.58 4.67 1.72
N GLY A 37 -6.75 4.45 1.08
CA GLY A 37 -7.73 5.50 0.80
C GLY A 37 -7.25 6.56 -0.21
N CYS A 38 -5.98 6.52 -0.62
CA CYS A 38 -5.38 7.51 -1.50
C CYS A 38 -5.71 7.20 -2.96
N THR A 39 -6.00 8.23 -3.74
CA THR A 39 -6.22 8.15 -5.20
C THR A 39 -4.94 8.43 -5.99
N GLN A 40 -3.86 8.83 -5.32
CA GLN A 40 -2.57 9.12 -5.93
C GLN A 40 -1.47 8.25 -5.32
N ARG A 41 -0.57 7.74 -6.17
CA ARG A 41 0.54 6.87 -5.74
C ARG A 41 1.45 7.53 -4.71
N LYS A 42 1.81 8.81 -4.92
CA LYS A 42 2.70 9.55 -4.02
C LYS A 42 2.15 9.64 -2.61
N LEU A 43 0.85 9.92 -2.49
CA LEU A 43 0.16 9.96 -1.19
C LEU A 43 0.10 8.57 -0.53
N ALA A 44 -0.17 7.52 -1.30
CA ALA A 44 -0.18 6.14 -0.79
C ALA A 44 1.20 5.69 -0.27
N VAL A 45 2.26 6.07 -0.96
CA VAL A 45 3.65 5.80 -0.54
C VAL A 45 3.97 6.56 0.75
N ASN A 46 3.64 7.86 0.82
CA ASN A 46 3.86 8.66 2.02
C ASN A 46 3.04 8.15 3.22
N TYR A 47 1.79 7.73 2.99
CA TYR A 47 0.94 7.12 4.00
C TYR A 47 1.63 5.90 4.63
N TYR A 48 2.10 4.98 3.80
CA TYR A 48 2.80 3.79 4.30
C TYR A 48 4.12 4.13 5.00
N GLN A 49 4.89 5.08 4.47
CA GLN A 49 6.14 5.52 5.10
C GLN A 49 5.90 6.12 6.49
N LYS A 50 4.84 6.89 6.69
CA LYS A 50 4.44 7.39 8.01
C LYS A 50 4.06 6.24 8.95
N LEU A 51 3.29 5.28 8.45
CA LEU A 51 2.85 4.12 9.23
C LEU A 51 3.99 3.18 9.67
N LEU A 52 5.18 3.28 9.05
CA LEU A 52 6.39 2.57 9.50
C LEU A 52 7.23 3.35 10.50
N LEU A 53 6.98 4.65 10.65
CA LEU A 53 7.69 5.54 11.57
C LEU A 53 6.96 5.72 12.91
N GLU A 54 5.72 5.24 12.99
CA GLU A 54 4.91 5.08 14.22
C GLU A 54 5.08 3.67 14.78
#